data_AF-A0A1W9VIX6-F1
#
_entry.id   AF-A0A1W9VIX6-F1
#
_cell.length_a   1.000
_cell.length_b   1.000
_cell.length_c   1.000
_cell.angle_alpha   90.00
_cell.angle_beta   90.00
_cell.angle_gamma   90.00
#
_symmetry.space_group_name_H-M   'P 1'
#
loop_
_entity.id
_entity.type
_entity.pdbx_description
1 polymer ?
#
loop_
_entity_poly.entity_id
_entity_poly.type
_entity_poly.pdbx_seq_one_letter_code
_entity_poly.pdbx_strand_id
1 'polypeptide(L)'
;MDGHIYIAPGGDYHMALKLSGAEYAIKLVKAPRVNRHRPSVEVLFNSVAKNAGTNSYGVLLTGMGDDGAKGLLNMKNSGAHTIAQDEASSVV
;
A
#
# COMPACT_ATOMS: atom_id res chain seq x y z
N MET A 1 14.40 6.07 -9.24
CA MET A 1 14.31 7.49 -8.83
C MET A 1 14.20 7.49 -7.33
N ASP A 2 15.13 8.14 -6.66
CA ASP A 2 15.19 8.16 -5.20
C ASP A 2 14.81 9.55 -4.69
N GLY A 3 14.48 9.68 -3.40
CA GLY A 3 14.17 10.98 -2.78
C GLY A 3 12.79 11.55 -3.12
N HIS A 4 11.82 10.72 -3.53
CA HIS A 4 10.45 11.15 -3.84
C HIS A 4 9.41 10.46 -2.96
N ILE A 5 8.33 11.16 -2.67
CA ILE A 5 7.13 10.63 -1.99
C ILE A 5 5.94 10.80 -2.94
N TYR A 6 5.22 9.71 -3.19
CA TYR A 6 4.03 9.71 -4.03
C TYR A 6 2.79 9.52 -3.17
N ILE A 7 1.84 10.46 -3.28
CA ILE A 7 0.58 10.42 -2.54
C ILE A 7 -0.51 9.95 -3.50
N ALA A 8 -1.29 8.95 -3.08
CA ALA A 8 -2.43 8.47 -3.86
C ALA A 8 -3.44 9.61 -4.06
N PRO A 9 -3.87 9.90 -5.30
CA PRO A 9 -4.88 10.93 -5.52
C PRO A 9 -6.23 10.47 -4.93
N GLY A 10 -6.94 11.40 -4.30
CA GLY A 10 -8.32 11.19 -3.89
C GLY A 10 -9.28 11.00 -5.08
N GLY A 11 -10.49 10.49 -4.79
CA GLY A 11 -11.59 10.46 -5.75
C GLY A 11 -11.72 9.13 -6.50
N ASP A 12 -11.34 9.13 -7.78
CA ASP A 12 -11.77 8.12 -8.74
C ASP A 12 -10.82 6.92 -8.90
N TYR A 13 -9.65 6.98 -8.27
CA TYR A 13 -8.56 6.05 -8.54
C TYR A 13 -8.02 5.40 -7.26
N HIS A 14 -7.56 4.17 -7.41
CA HIS A 14 -6.58 3.58 -6.51
C HIS A 14 -5.18 3.82 -7.08
N MET A 15 -4.19 3.90 -6.17
CA MET A 15 -2.78 3.87 -6.53
C MET A 15 -2.24 2.46 -6.34
N ALA A 16 -1.51 1.96 -7.32
CA ALA A 16 -0.84 0.67 -7.27
C ALA A 16 0.59 0.77 -7.81
N LEU A 17 1.49 -0.05 -7.27
CA LEU A 17 2.80 -0.28 -7.84
C LEU A 17 2.68 -1.23 -9.04
N LYS A 18 3.37 -0.91 -10.13
CA LYS A 18 3.53 -1.79 -11.28
C LYS A 18 5.00 -1.89 -11.64
N LEU A 19 5.45 -3.08 -12.03
CA LEU A 19 6.71 -3.25 -12.74
C LEU A 19 6.51 -3.00 -14.25
N SER A 20 7.27 -2.05 -14.80
CA SER A 20 7.27 -1.70 -16.23
C SER A 20 8.66 -1.97 -16.80
N GLY A 21 8.86 -3.17 -17.35
CA GLY A 21 10.19 -3.64 -17.69
C GLY A 21 11.01 -3.90 -16.41
N ALA A 22 12.13 -3.19 -16.25
CA ALA A 22 12.98 -3.29 -15.06
C ALA A 22 12.71 -2.19 -14.02
N GLU A 23 11.76 -1.27 -14.29
CA GLU A 23 11.52 -0.12 -13.43
C GLU A 23 10.16 -0.17 -12.75
N TYR A 24 10.08 0.39 -11.53
CA TYR A 24 8.82 0.61 -10.86
C TYR A 24 8.10 1.86 -11.39
N ALA A 25 6.80 1.73 -11.60
CA ALA A 25 5.94 2.83 -12.02
C ALA A 25 4.66 2.88 -11.16
N ILE A 26 4.14 4.09 -10.98
CA ILE A 26 2.82 4.30 -10.40
C ILE A 26 1.75 3.99 -11.44
N LYS A 27 0.79 3.14 -11.07
CA LYS A 27 -0.41 2.86 -11.86
C LYS A 27 -1.63 3.40 -11.12
N LEU A 28 -2.37 4.28 -11.77
CA LEU A 28 -3.71 4.67 -11.33
C LEU A 28 -4.75 3.69 -11.88
N VAL A 29 -5.59 3.17 -11.00
CA VAL A 29 -6.57 2.13 -11.33
C VAL A 29 -7.97 2.64 -11.02
N LYS A 30 -8.80 2.75 -12.06
CA LYS A 30 -10.24 3.02 -11.91
C LYS A 30 -10.95 1.69 -11.62
N ALA A 31 -11.21 1.43 -10.35
CA ALA A 31 -11.88 0.22 -9.88
C ALA A 31 -12.91 0.56 -8.77
N PRO A 32 -13.83 -0.37 -8.44
CA PRO A 32 -14.71 -0.24 -7.29
C PRO A 32 -13.94 -0.06 -5.98
N ARG A 33 -14.58 0.54 -4.98
CA ARG A 33 -14.02 0.73 -3.64
C ARG A 33 -13.63 -0.62 -3.02
N VAL A 34 -12.50 -0.65 -2.33
CA VAL A 34 -12.02 -1.79 -1.54
C VAL A 34 -12.07 -1.38 -0.07
N ASN A 35 -12.65 -2.22 0.79
CA ASN A 35 -12.93 -1.88 2.19
C ASN A 35 -13.71 -0.54 2.34
N ARG A 36 -14.59 -0.22 1.38
CA ARG A 36 -15.32 1.06 1.28
C ARG A 36 -14.44 2.29 1.01
N HIS A 37 -13.13 2.11 0.79
CA HIS A 37 -12.17 3.17 0.52
C HIS A 37 -11.79 3.23 -0.97
N ARG A 38 -11.54 4.45 -1.45
CA ARG A 38 -10.85 4.74 -2.71
C ARG A 38 -10.21 6.14 -2.59
N PRO A 39 -8.87 6.26 -2.55
CA PRO A 39 -7.88 5.17 -2.64
C PRO A 39 -7.93 4.22 -1.44
N SER A 40 -7.46 2.98 -1.62
CA SER A 40 -7.43 1.95 -0.57
C SER A 40 -6.00 1.46 -0.40
N VAL A 41 -5.59 1.33 0.87
CA VAL A 41 -4.28 0.83 1.29
C VAL A 41 -4.11 -0.63 0.89
N GLU A 42 -5.19 -1.41 0.96
CA GLU A 42 -5.21 -2.81 0.53
C GLU A 42 -4.78 -2.98 -0.94
N VAL A 43 -5.24 -2.10 -1.83
CA VAL A 43 -4.85 -2.14 -3.25
C VAL A 43 -3.36 -1.81 -3.42
N LEU A 44 -2.87 -0.81 -2.69
CA LEU A 44 -1.46 -0.42 -2.73
C LEU A 44 -0.57 -1.56 -2.23
N PHE A 45 -0.81 -2.07 -1.03
CA PHE A 45 0.02 -3.10 -0.41
C PHE A 45 0.03 -4.40 -1.20
N ASN A 46 -1.12 -4.86 -1.72
CA ASN A 46 -1.16 -6.06 -2.55
C ASN A 46 -0.33 -5.90 -3.85
N SER A 47 -0.35 -4.70 -4.44
CA SER A 47 0.48 -4.43 -5.61
C SER A 47 1.98 -4.35 -5.27
N VAL A 48 2.34 -3.84 -4.09
CA VAL A 48 3.73 -3.81 -3.62
C VAL A 48 4.22 -5.23 -3.32
N ALA A 49 3.43 -6.04 -2.60
CA ALA A 49 3.74 -7.44 -2.32
C ALA A 49 4.03 -8.21 -3.62
N LYS A 50 3.19 -8.01 -4.64
CA LYS A 50 3.34 -8.67 -5.95
C LYS A 50 4.56 -8.23 -6.74
N ASN A 51 4.90 -6.93 -6.75
CA ASN A 51 5.90 -6.39 -7.67
C ASN A 51 7.27 -6.15 -7.01
N ALA A 52 7.31 -5.90 -5.71
CA ALA A 52 8.54 -5.59 -4.96
C ALA A 52 8.93 -6.69 -3.97
N GLY A 53 7.97 -7.39 -3.37
CA GLY A 53 8.23 -8.50 -2.44
C GLY A 53 9.26 -8.11 -1.37
N THR A 54 10.35 -8.87 -1.29
CA THR A 54 11.48 -8.65 -0.36
C THR A 54 12.16 -7.28 -0.48
N ASN A 55 12.02 -6.59 -1.62
CA ASN A 55 12.63 -5.27 -1.85
C ASN A 55 11.75 -4.12 -1.35
N SER A 56 10.89 -4.37 -0.35
CA SER A 56 9.93 -3.38 0.14
C SER A 56 9.78 -3.40 1.65
N TYR A 57 9.35 -2.24 2.16
CA TYR A 57 8.87 -2.05 3.53
C TYR A 57 7.39 -1.67 3.47
N GLY A 58 6.56 -2.34 4.27
CA GLY A 58 5.16 -1.99 4.49
C GLY A 58 5.01 -1.31 5.84
N VAL A 59 4.45 -0.10 5.88
CA VAL A 59 4.22 0.64 7.13
C VAL A 59 2.74 0.99 7.22
N LEU A 60 2.06 0.50 8.26
CA LEU A 60 0.66 0.82 8.56
C LEU A 60 0.60 1.74 9.78
N LEU A 61 -0.01 2.91 9.61
CA LEU A 61 -0.12 3.94 10.65
C LEU A 61 -1.56 4.01 11.18
N THR A 62 -1.77 4.84 12.20
CA THR A 62 -3.07 5.09 12.84
C THR A 62 -4.15 5.41 11.79
N GLY A 63 -5.33 4.84 12.00
CA GLY A 63 -6.45 4.94 11.08
C GLY A 63 -7.59 4.04 11.52
N MET A 64 -8.82 4.42 11.14
CA MET A 64 -10.01 3.67 11.52
C MET A 64 -10.33 2.58 10.50
N GLY A 65 -10.65 1.38 10.99
CA GLY A 65 -11.05 0.23 10.16
C GLY A 65 -9.88 -0.71 9.86
N ASP A 66 -10.07 -1.58 8.88
CA ASP A 66 -9.16 -2.68 8.55
C ASP A 66 -8.46 -2.52 7.19
N ASP A 67 -8.57 -1.35 6.55
CA ASP A 67 -7.97 -1.13 5.23
C ASP A 67 -6.44 -1.17 5.30
N GLY A 68 -5.86 -2.13 4.58
CA GLY A 68 -4.41 -2.39 4.58
C GLY A 68 -3.97 -3.52 5.50
N ALA A 69 -4.82 -4.05 6.40
CA ALA A 69 -4.42 -5.13 7.30
C ALA A 69 -4.09 -6.43 6.54
N LYS A 70 -4.95 -6.84 5.60
CA LYS A 70 -4.72 -8.03 4.76
C LYS A 70 -3.58 -7.78 3.77
N GLY A 71 -3.48 -6.56 3.26
CA GLY A 71 -2.42 -6.16 2.34
C GLY A 71 -1.05 -6.23 3.00
N LEU A 72 -0.95 -5.78 4.25
CA LEU A 72 0.29 -5.82 5.02
C LEU A 72 0.70 -7.26 5.34
N LEU A 73 -0.26 -8.14 5.65
CA LEU A 73 0.00 -9.58 5.78
C LEU A 73 0.53 -10.17 4.47
N ASN A 74 -0.03 -9.80 3.32
CA ASN A 74 0.44 -10.27 2.02
C ASN A 74 1.85 -9.76 1.69
N MET A 75 2.18 -8.53 2.08
CA MET A 75 3.54 -8.01 2.00
C MET A 75 4.51 -8.85 2.86
N LYS A 76 4.16 -9.12 4.12
CA LYS A 76 4.96 -9.97 5.01
C LYS A 76 5.18 -11.37 4.43
N ASN A 77 4.12 -12.00 3.92
CA ASN A 77 4.19 -13.33 3.29
C ASN A 77 5.04 -13.33 2.01
N SER A 78 5.18 -12.18 1.36
CA SER A 78 6.04 -11.98 0.18
C SER A 78 7.48 -11.59 0.57
N GLY A 79 7.82 -11.65 1.87
CA GLY A 79 9.15 -11.38 2.40
C GLY A 79 9.47 -9.91 2.65
N ALA A 80 8.49 -9.01 2.56
CA ALA A 80 8.68 -7.62 2.91
C ALA A 80 8.84 -7.44 4.43
N HIS A 81 9.64 -6.45 4.84
CA HIS A 81 9.63 -5.99 6.21
C HIS A 81 8.34 -5.20 6.48
N THR A 82 7.67 -5.48 7.59
CA THR A 82 6.39 -4.83 7.93
C THR A 82 6.44 -4.20 9.31
N ILE A 83 5.89 -3.00 9.42
CA ILE A 83 5.85 -2.18 10.63
C ILE A 83 4.42 -1.69 10.81
N ALA A 84 3.91 -1.77 12.04
CA ALA A 84 2.66 -1.14 12.43
C ALA A 84 2.96 -0.12 13.53
N GLN A 85 2.25 1.01 13.50
CA GLN A 85 2.32 1.99 14.57
C GLN A 85 1.84 1.36 15.88
N ASP A 86 2.56 1.66 16.98
CA ASP A 86 2.16 1.19 18.30
C ASP A 86 0.90 1.92 18.80
N GLU A 87 0.21 1.31 19.75
CA GLU A 87 -1.02 1.85 20.32
C GLU A 87 -0.81 3.21 21.02
N ALA A 88 0.30 3.37 21.76
CA ALA A 88 0.53 4.57 22.57
C ALA A 88 0.79 5.82 21.71
N SER A 89 1.27 5.67 20.48
CA SER A 89 1.44 6.79 19.53
C SER A 89 0.26 6.97 18.56
N SER A 90 -0.71 6.05 18.54
CA SER A 90 -1.87 6.10 17.64
C SER A 90 -2.98 6.99 18.19
N VAL A 91 -3.68 7.70 17.29
CA VAL A 91 -4.83 8.54 17.67
C VAL A 91 -6.11 7.71 17.75
N VAL A 92 -6.23 6.76 16.82
CA VAL A 92 -7.29 5.74 16.74
C VAL A 92 -6.69 4.37 16.56
#